data_AF-A0A382WII4-F1
#
_entry.id   AF-A0A382WII4-F1
#
_cell.length_a   1.000
_cell.length_b   1.000
_cell.length_c   1.000
_cell.angle_alpha   90.00
_cell.angle_beta   90.00
_cell.angle_gamma   90.00
#
_symmetry.space_group_name_H-M   'P 1'
#
loop_
_entity.id
_entity.type
_entity.pdbx_description
1 polymer ?
#
loop_
_entity_poly.entity_id
_entity_poly.type
_entity_poly.pdbx_seq_one_letter_code
_entity_poly.pdbx_strand_id
1 'polypeptide(L)'
;MKNKFCGGSLLVLFFIFSGCLSKGLPAEDVVHVYILAGQSNMEGQGVVDMDHPRYYNGGKGNLNTVMAVSPGRYKHLKDEKGEWSIRDDVYIRFRNKQGVMKGGLTIGYTGYGSENSRHHIGPELQIGHQLGDAIDAPVLLIKTAWGGKSFYKDFRPPSAGGEVGEYYTKMNAEVKETLDNIATDFPALAGRPVEIAGFIWFQGWNDMFNKEALEEYETNLV
;
A
#
# COMPACT_ATOMS: atom_id res chain seq x y z
N MET A 1 32.64 -61.08 52.25
CA MET A 1 33.35 -61.16 50.96
C MET A 1 32.34 -61.06 49.83
N LYS A 2 32.49 -59.96 49.05
CA LYS A 2 32.11 -59.69 47.66
C LYS A 2 30.79 -60.20 47.08
N ASN A 3 29.93 -59.21 46.82
CA ASN A 3 28.65 -59.23 46.10
C ASN A 3 28.76 -59.68 44.63
N LYS A 4 27.70 -60.32 44.16
CA LYS A 4 27.38 -60.58 42.74
C LYS A 4 27.06 -59.26 42.03
N PHE A 5 27.73 -58.97 40.92
CA PHE A 5 27.36 -57.92 39.99
C PHE A 5 26.39 -58.47 38.94
N CYS A 6 25.23 -57.81 38.80
CA CYS A 6 24.25 -58.06 37.76
C CYS A 6 24.49 -57.03 36.64
N GLY A 7 24.75 -57.48 35.41
CA GLY A 7 24.96 -56.60 34.25
C GLY A 7 23.63 -56.17 33.64
N GLY A 8 23.26 -54.90 33.81
CA GLY A 8 22.18 -54.26 33.08
C GLY A 8 22.73 -53.52 31.85
N SER A 9 22.31 -53.94 30.66
CA SER A 9 22.62 -53.25 29.41
C SER A 9 21.70 -52.04 29.26
N LEU A 10 22.24 -50.82 29.37
CA LEU A 10 21.49 -49.58 29.16
C LEU A 10 21.45 -49.27 27.67
N LEU A 11 20.30 -49.48 27.03
CA LEU A 11 20.05 -49.10 25.63
C LEU A 11 19.68 -47.61 25.60
N VAL A 12 20.59 -46.75 25.17
CA VAL A 12 20.32 -45.32 24.96
C VAL A 12 19.74 -45.14 23.56
N LEU A 13 18.42 -44.93 23.45
CA LEU A 13 17.78 -44.49 22.21
C LEU A 13 18.09 -43.01 21.96
N PHE A 14 18.90 -42.73 20.94
CA PHE A 14 19.00 -41.39 20.36
C PHE A 14 17.79 -41.15 19.46
N PHE A 15 16.82 -40.37 19.94
CA PHE A 15 15.82 -39.76 19.07
C PHE A 15 16.49 -38.63 18.27
N ILE A 16 16.81 -38.88 17.01
CA ILE A 16 17.18 -37.83 16.07
C ILE A 16 15.88 -37.11 15.68
N PHE A 17 15.60 -35.99 16.35
CA PHE A 17 14.65 -35.01 15.83
C PHE A 17 15.26 -34.42 14.55
N SER A 18 14.85 -34.94 13.40
CA SER A 18 15.07 -34.27 12.12
C SER A 18 14.18 -33.03 12.11
N GLY A 19 14.68 -31.95 12.72
CA GLY A 19 14.07 -30.63 12.58
C GLY A 19 14.00 -30.30 11.10
N CYS A 20 12.78 -30.19 10.57
CA CYS A 20 12.57 -29.61 9.27
C CYS A 20 12.99 -28.15 9.40
N LEU A 21 14.24 -27.82 9.04
CA LEU A 21 14.61 -26.43 8.81
C LEU A 21 13.75 -25.96 7.65
N SER A 22 12.67 -25.24 7.94
CA SER A 22 12.13 -24.29 6.99
C SER A 22 13.26 -23.32 6.69
N LYS A 23 13.97 -23.52 5.58
CA LYS A 23 14.72 -22.41 4.98
C LYS A 23 13.69 -21.31 4.79
N GLY A 24 13.79 -20.25 5.59
CA GLY A 24 13.07 -19.02 5.28
C GLY A 24 13.39 -18.69 3.83
N LEU A 25 12.36 -18.39 3.04
CA LEU A 25 12.59 -17.94 1.68
C LEU A 25 13.48 -16.69 1.74
N PRO A 26 14.38 -16.51 0.75
CA PRO A 26 15.15 -15.28 0.64
C PRO A 26 14.24 -14.05 0.75
N ALA A 27 14.66 -13.02 1.48
CA ALA A 27 13.87 -11.80 1.65
C ALA A 27 13.52 -11.13 0.29
N GLU A 28 14.41 -11.28 -0.70
CA GLU A 28 14.27 -10.89 -2.11
C GLU A 28 13.09 -11.57 -2.85
N ASP A 29 12.55 -12.68 -2.34
CA ASP A 29 11.42 -13.39 -2.93
C ASP A 29 10.05 -13.00 -2.36
N VAL A 30 10.01 -12.24 -1.25
CA VAL A 30 8.78 -11.83 -0.58
C VAL A 30 8.19 -10.58 -1.23
N VAL A 31 6.89 -10.61 -1.50
CA VAL A 31 6.15 -9.40 -1.92
C VAL A 31 5.79 -8.61 -0.68
N HIS A 32 6.34 -7.40 -0.58
CA HIS A 32 6.04 -6.46 0.50
C HIS A 32 4.81 -5.63 0.18
N VAL A 33 3.73 -5.87 0.91
CA VAL A 33 2.44 -5.20 0.71
C VAL A 33 2.33 -3.98 1.63
N TYR A 34 2.03 -2.82 1.04
CA TYR A 34 1.71 -1.60 1.76
C TYR A 34 0.29 -1.16 1.45
N ILE A 35 -0.50 -0.96 2.49
CA ILE A 35 -1.88 -0.48 2.36
C ILE A 35 -1.87 1.04 2.47
N LEU A 36 -2.41 1.71 1.46
CA LEU A 36 -2.52 3.16 1.37
C LEU A 36 -3.98 3.53 1.56
N ALA A 37 -4.33 3.93 2.77
CA ALA A 37 -5.71 4.20 3.18
C ALA A 37 -5.92 5.66 3.54
N GLY A 38 -7.12 6.17 3.29
CA GLY A 38 -7.49 7.52 3.71
C GLY A 38 -8.53 8.17 2.82
N GLN A 39 -8.56 9.50 2.86
CA GLN A 39 -9.55 10.29 2.13
C GLN A 39 -8.97 11.02 0.91
N SER A 40 -9.55 12.15 0.51
CA SER A 40 -9.26 12.91 -0.71
C SER A 40 -7.77 13.04 -1.06
N ASN A 41 -6.90 13.42 -0.11
CA ASN A 41 -5.47 13.55 -0.38
C ASN A 41 -4.82 12.20 -0.72
N MET A 42 -5.17 11.14 0.00
CA MET A 42 -4.74 9.78 -0.36
C MET A 42 -5.32 9.38 -1.72
N GLU A 43 -6.60 9.69 -2.00
CA GLU A 43 -7.27 9.39 -3.28
C GLU A 43 -6.54 10.02 -4.48
N GLY A 44 -5.90 11.18 -4.30
CA GLY A 44 -4.97 11.77 -5.27
C GLY A 44 -5.54 12.97 -6.01
N GLN A 45 -5.43 14.14 -5.38
CA GLN A 45 -5.89 15.44 -5.90
C GLN A 45 -4.78 16.24 -6.61
N GLY A 46 -3.53 15.78 -6.54
CA GLY A 46 -2.41 16.50 -7.16
C GLY A 46 -2.56 16.50 -8.67
N VAL A 47 -2.48 17.67 -9.31
CA VAL A 47 -2.62 17.81 -10.76
C VAL A 47 -1.26 17.62 -11.44
N VAL A 48 -1.23 16.89 -12.56
CA VAL A 48 0.01 16.62 -13.30
C VAL A 48 0.32 17.75 -14.27
N ASP A 49 -0.62 18.04 -15.16
CA ASP A 49 -0.38 18.80 -16.39
C ASP A 49 -1.49 19.80 -16.74
N MET A 50 -2.69 19.67 -16.19
CA MET A 50 -3.79 20.58 -16.49
C MET A 50 -3.49 22.02 -16.02
N ASP A 51 -3.92 23.00 -16.82
CA ASP A 51 -3.48 24.39 -16.69
C ASP A 51 -4.57 25.44 -16.94
N HIS A 52 -5.84 25.04 -17.05
CA HIS A 52 -6.93 25.99 -17.30
C HIS A 52 -6.88 27.19 -16.33
N PRO A 53 -6.90 28.46 -16.82
CA PRO A 53 -6.64 29.65 -16.00
C PRO A 53 -7.53 29.77 -14.76
N ARG A 54 -8.79 29.33 -14.85
CA ARG A 54 -9.76 29.39 -13.75
C ARG A 54 -9.77 28.15 -12.85
N TYR A 55 -9.56 26.96 -13.42
CA TYR A 55 -9.85 25.70 -12.73
C TYR A 55 -8.59 24.99 -12.24
N TYR A 56 -7.43 25.33 -12.81
CA TYR A 56 -6.13 24.74 -12.48
C TYR A 56 -5.05 25.80 -12.28
N ASN A 57 -5.44 27.01 -11.85
CA ASN A 57 -4.52 28.09 -11.45
C ASN A 57 -3.47 28.43 -12.53
N GLY A 58 -3.81 28.33 -13.82
CA GLY A 58 -2.85 28.55 -14.90
C GLY A 58 -1.67 27.56 -14.91
N GLY A 59 -1.86 26.36 -14.36
CA GLY A 59 -0.84 25.32 -14.21
C GLY A 59 0.09 25.52 -13.01
N LYS A 60 -0.03 26.61 -12.25
CA LYS A 60 0.86 26.88 -11.12
C LYS A 60 0.69 25.84 -10.01
N GLY A 61 1.78 25.14 -9.70
CA GLY A 61 1.82 24.14 -8.64
C GLY A 61 1.43 22.73 -9.09
N ASN A 62 1.12 22.52 -10.37
CA ASN A 62 1.01 21.17 -10.93
C ASN A 62 2.39 20.49 -11.01
N LEU A 63 2.41 19.17 -11.18
CA LEU A 63 3.65 18.39 -11.19
C LEU A 63 4.63 18.89 -12.27
N ASN A 64 4.16 19.14 -13.50
CA ASN A 64 5.02 19.60 -14.59
C ASN A 64 5.75 20.92 -14.25
N THR A 65 5.05 21.89 -13.67
CA THR A 65 5.66 23.17 -13.28
C THR A 65 6.65 23.02 -12.12
N VAL A 66 6.33 22.18 -11.14
CA VAL A 66 7.23 21.89 -10.01
C VAL A 66 8.49 21.13 -10.46
N MET A 67 8.35 20.22 -11.43
CA MET A 67 9.47 19.50 -12.02
C MET A 67 10.40 20.43 -12.80
N ALA A 68 9.84 21.37 -13.57
CA ALA A 68 10.64 22.32 -14.35
C ALA A 68 11.54 23.21 -13.47
N VAL A 69 11.09 23.58 -12.26
CA VAL A 69 11.88 24.39 -11.33
C VAL A 69 12.84 23.56 -10.45
N SER A 70 12.68 22.24 -10.41
CA SER A 70 13.51 21.34 -9.59
C SER A 70 13.80 20.01 -10.31
N PRO A 71 14.41 20.05 -11.51
CA PRO A 71 14.49 18.89 -12.39
C PRO A 71 15.28 17.73 -11.77
N GLY A 72 16.32 18.02 -10.99
CA GLY A 72 17.11 16.98 -10.32
C GLY A 72 16.32 16.16 -9.30
N ARG A 73 15.36 16.77 -8.60
CA ARG A 73 14.57 16.09 -7.55
C ARG A 73 13.58 15.07 -8.12
N TYR A 74 13.10 15.31 -9.32
CA TYR A 74 12.00 14.53 -9.92
C TYR A 74 12.42 13.84 -11.22
N LYS A 75 13.73 13.77 -11.49
CA LYS A 75 14.28 13.18 -12.71
C LYS A 75 13.78 11.76 -12.93
N HIS A 76 13.60 10.98 -11.85
CA HIS A 76 13.13 9.60 -11.89
C HIS A 76 11.70 9.42 -12.44
N LEU A 77 10.88 10.48 -12.42
CA LEU A 77 9.49 10.42 -12.90
C LEU A 77 9.38 10.42 -14.44
N LYS A 78 10.46 10.77 -15.14
CA LYS A 78 10.52 10.76 -16.60
C LYS A 78 11.66 9.88 -17.10
N ASP A 79 11.41 9.14 -18.17
CA ASP A 79 12.44 8.35 -18.84
C ASP A 79 13.33 9.23 -19.76
N GLU A 80 14.31 8.61 -20.41
CA GLU A 80 15.21 9.32 -21.34
C GLU A 80 14.50 9.93 -22.56
N LYS A 81 13.28 9.47 -22.87
CA LYS A 81 12.44 9.98 -23.96
C LYS A 81 11.52 11.12 -23.50
N GLY A 82 11.47 11.41 -22.21
CA GLY A 82 10.56 12.40 -21.62
C GLY A 82 9.16 11.86 -21.33
N GLU A 83 8.96 10.55 -21.41
CA GLU A 83 7.71 9.87 -21.08
C GLU A 83 7.63 9.57 -19.59
N TRP A 84 6.41 9.41 -19.05
CA TRP A 84 6.25 9.04 -17.64
C TRP A 84 6.83 7.66 -17.37
N SER A 85 7.77 7.58 -16.43
CA SER A 85 8.36 6.32 -16.01
C SER A 85 7.28 5.40 -15.42
N ILE A 86 7.45 4.10 -15.65
CA ILE A 86 6.65 3.05 -15.05
C ILE A 86 7.63 2.13 -14.32
N ARG A 87 7.45 1.94 -13.02
CA ARG A 87 8.23 0.96 -12.25
C ARG A 87 7.74 -0.45 -12.55
N ASP A 88 8.65 -1.41 -12.63
CA ASP A 88 8.38 -2.85 -12.81
C ASP A 88 8.65 -3.69 -11.56
N ASP A 89 9.19 -3.07 -10.51
CA ASP A 89 9.43 -3.61 -9.17
C ASP A 89 8.41 -3.15 -8.13
N VAL A 90 7.67 -2.07 -8.42
CA VAL A 90 6.59 -1.54 -7.58
C VAL A 90 5.27 -1.61 -8.33
N TYR A 91 4.33 -2.35 -7.76
CA TYR A 91 2.99 -2.60 -8.28
C TYR A 91 1.96 -1.83 -7.47
N ILE A 92 0.85 -1.46 -8.09
CA ILE A 92 -0.26 -0.81 -7.41
C ILE A 92 -1.60 -1.33 -7.93
N ARG A 93 -2.56 -1.47 -7.02
CA ARG A 93 -3.98 -1.69 -7.32
C ARG A 93 -4.82 -0.59 -6.66
N PHE A 94 -5.73 0.01 -7.42
CA PHE A 94 -6.66 1.01 -6.93
C PHE A 94 -8.02 0.88 -7.62
N ARG A 95 -9.10 0.85 -6.84
CA ARG A 95 -10.46 0.89 -7.36
C ARG A 95 -11.02 2.30 -7.30
N ASN A 96 -11.47 2.81 -8.44
CA ASN A 96 -12.13 4.10 -8.56
C ASN A 96 -13.49 3.98 -9.28
N LYS A 97 -14.08 5.11 -9.67
CA LYS A 97 -15.39 5.14 -10.35
C LYS A 97 -15.34 4.55 -11.77
N GLN A 98 -14.16 4.47 -12.35
CA GLN A 98 -13.89 4.01 -13.71
C GLN A 98 -13.61 2.50 -13.74
N GLY A 99 -13.26 1.90 -12.61
CA GLY A 99 -13.03 0.47 -12.47
C GLY A 99 -11.86 0.15 -11.54
N VAL A 100 -11.24 -1.01 -11.75
CA VAL A 100 -9.99 -1.39 -11.07
C VAL A 100 -8.82 -1.01 -11.97
N MET A 101 -8.01 -0.07 -11.52
CA MET A 101 -6.72 0.26 -12.11
C MET A 101 -5.64 -0.58 -11.42
N LYS A 102 -4.76 -1.19 -12.21
CA LYS A 102 -3.65 -2.00 -11.71
C LYS A 102 -2.45 -1.97 -12.66
N GLY A 103 -1.25 -2.11 -12.14
CA GLY A 103 -0.03 -2.23 -12.94
C GLY A 103 1.21 -1.77 -12.19
N GLY A 104 2.28 -1.52 -12.94
CA GLY A 104 3.50 -0.89 -12.44
C GLY A 104 3.25 0.56 -12.01
N LEU A 105 3.97 1.02 -10.99
CA LEU A 105 3.78 2.34 -10.43
C LEU A 105 4.12 3.42 -11.46
N THR A 106 3.16 4.32 -11.68
CA THR A 106 3.29 5.54 -12.47
C THR A 106 2.22 6.52 -12.02
N ILE A 107 2.06 7.65 -12.71
CA ILE A 107 1.01 8.63 -12.41
C ILE A 107 -0.40 8.06 -12.65
N GLY A 108 -1.42 8.70 -12.08
CA GLY A 108 -2.81 8.47 -12.48
C GLY A 108 -3.58 7.39 -11.71
N TYR A 109 -3.00 6.74 -10.69
CA TYR A 109 -3.76 5.85 -9.79
C TYR A 109 -4.60 6.66 -8.80
N THR A 110 -5.54 7.45 -9.31
CA THR A 110 -6.34 8.41 -8.55
C THR A 110 -7.84 8.30 -8.82
N GLY A 111 -8.66 8.99 -8.02
CA GLY A 111 -10.12 9.03 -8.19
C GLY A 111 -10.59 9.56 -9.57
N TYR A 112 -9.69 10.16 -10.34
CA TYR A 112 -9.94 10.74 -11.66
C TYR A 112 -9.30 9.93 -12.80
N GLY A 113 -8.44 8.98 -12.46
CA GLY A 113 -7.67 8.20 -13.43
C GLY A 113 -8.49 7.17 -14.20
N SER A 114 -7.99 6.84 -15.38
CA SER A 114 -8.42 5.67 -16.16
C SER A 114 -7.25 5.19 -17.02
N GLU A 115 -7.41 4.05 -17.69
CA GLU A 115 -6.40 3.55 -18.64
C GLU A 115 -6.06 4.57 -19.74
N ASN A 116 -7.01 5.42 -20.13
CA ASN A 116 -6.85 6.39 -21.22
C ASN A 116 -6.65 7.83 -20.75
N SER A 117 -6.59 8.09 -19.44
CA SER A 117 -6.50 9.46 -18.91
C SER A 117 -5.87 9.48 -17.52
N ARG A 118 -4.67 10.07 -17.42
CA ARG A 118 -3.84 10.11 -16.22
C ARG A 118 -3.30 11.52 -16.00
N HIS A 119 -4.11 12.39 -15.41
CA HIS A 119 -3.78 13.81 -15.18
C HIS A 119 -3.64 14.19 -13.70
N HIS A 120 -3.65 13.20 -12.81
CA HIS A 120 -3.54 13.41 -11.38
C HIS A 120 -2.60 12.41 -10.72
N ILE A 121 -2.14 12.76 -9.52
CA ILE A 121 -1.31 11.94 -8.64
C ILE A 121 -1.86 12.05 -7.21
N GLY A 122 -1.65 11.00 -6.43
CA GLY A 122 -1.65 11.09 -4.97
C GLY A 122 -0.27 10.75 -4.39
N PRO A 123 -0.21 10.58 -3.07
CA PRO A 123 1.05 10.27 -2.39
C PRO A 123 1.59 8.89 -2.77
N GLU A 124 0.78 8.01 -3.39
CA GLU A 124 1.22 6.69 -3.86
C GLU A 124 2.44 6.76 -4.77
N LEU A 125 2.55 7.81 -5.59
CA LEU A 125 3.64 7.94 -6.55
C LEU A 125 4.99 8.01 -5.83
N GLN A 126 5.16 8.98 -4.92
CA GLN A 126 6.45 9.14 -4.26
C GLN A 126 6.67 8.13 -3.14
N ILE A 127 5.62 7.70 -2.43
CA ILE A 127 5.71 6.61 -1.46
C ILE A 127 6.23 5.35 -2.16
N GLY A 128 5.63 4.97 -3.28
CA GLY A 128 6.04 3.77 -4.01
C GLY A 128 7.46 3.89 -4.56
N HIS A 129 7.88 5.07 -5.04
CA HIS A 129 9.28 5.27 -5.42
C HIS A 129 10.25 5.07 -4.24
N GLN A 130 9.97 5.67 -3.07
CA GLN A 130 10.84 5.51 -1.91
C GLN A 130 10.88 4.08 -1.37
N LEU A 131 9.75 3.36 -1.42
CA LEU A 131 9.71 1.94 -1.04
C LEU A 131 10.51 1.07 -2.00
N GLY A 132 10.32 1.22 -3.31
CA GLY A 132 11.09 0.47 -4.31
C GLY A 132 12.58 0.78 -4.31
N ASP A 133 12.98 1.99 -3.92
CA ASP A 133 14.41 2.34 -3.78
C ASP A 133 15.04 1.75 -2.50
N ALA A 134 14.23 1.51 -1.46
CA ALA A 134 14.69 1.06 -0.15
C ALA A 134 14.59 -0.46 0.05
N ILE A 135 13.78 -1.16 -0.74
CA ILE A 135 13.46 -2.58 -0.58
C ILE A 135 13.93 -3.32 -1.83
N ASP A 136 14.89 -4.22 -1.65
CA ASP A 136 15.41 -5.10 -2.71
C ASP A 136 14.50 -6.33 -2.90
N ALA A 137 13.20 -6.07 -3.09
CA ALA A 137 12.15 -7.07 -3.27
C ALA A 137 10.90 -6.41 -3.88
N PRO A 138 9.99 -7.15 -4.54
CA PRO A 138 8.79 -6.58 -5.13
C PRO A 138 7.88 -5.91 -4.09
N VAL A 139 7.39 -4.71 -4.40
CA VAL A 139 6.46 -3.96 -3.56
C VAL A 139 5.07 -3.95 -4.19
N LEU A 140 4.03 -4.21 -3.41
CA LEU A 140 2.63 -4.07 -3.83
C LEU A 140 1.92 -3.02 -2.99
N LEU A 141 1.48 -1.94 -3.62
CA LEU A 141 0.63 -0.92 -3.02
C LEU A 141 -0.84 -1.29 -3.22
N ILE A 142 -1.58 -1.41 -2.12
CA ILE A 142 -3.03 -1.57 -2.14
C ILE A 142 -3.63 -0.24 -1.72
N LYS A 143 -4.23 0.48 -2.65
CA LYS A 143 -4.82 1.78 -2.38
C LYS A 143 -6.31 1.65 -2.12
N THR A 144 -6.77 2.14 -0.98
CA THR A 144 -8.17 2.12 -0.52
C THR A 144 -8.53 3.52 -0.02
N ALA A 145 -8.89 4.40 -0.95
CA ALA A 145 -9.06 5.81 -0.64
C ALA A 145 -10.26 6.43 -1.37
N TRP A 146 -10.97 7.30 -0.65
CA TRP A 146 -12.22 7.91 -1.15
C TRP A 146 -12.37 9.36 -0.66
N GLY A 147 -12.70 10.27 -1.57
CA GLY A 147 -12.94 11.67 -1.24
C GLY A 147 -14.12 11.88 -0.28
N GLY A 148 -13.98 12.86 0.62
CA GLY A 148 -15.08 13.34 1.46
C GLY A 148 -15.51 12.40 2.59
N LYS A 149 -14.60 11.53 3.06
CA LYS A 149 -14.88 10.57 4.14
C LYS A 149 -14.32 11.01 5.48
N SER A 150 -15.10 10.82 6.54
CA SER A 150 -14.68 11.06 7.92
C SER A 150 -14.23 9.75 8.59
N PHE A 151 -13.38 9.89 9.58
CA PHE A 151 -13.00 8.77 10.43
C PHE A 151 -14.10 8.44 11.44
N TYR A 152 -14.76 9.46 11.98
CA TYR A 152 -15.84 9.38 12.94
C TYR A 152 -17.02 8.51 12.48
N LYS A 153 -17.33 8.51 11.17
CA LYS A 153 -18.45 7.75 10.58
C LYS A 153 -18.00 6.75 9.53
N ASP A 154 -17.40 7.21 8.44
CA ASP A 154 -17.20 6.36 7.25
C ASP A 154 -16.16 5.27 7.49
N PHE A 155 -15.06 5.62 8.16
CA PHE A 155 -13.97 4.70 8.51
C PHE A 155 -14.00 4.24 9.97
N ARG A 156 -15.13 4.42 10.67
CA ARG A 156 -15.23 4.10 12.09
C ARG A 156 -14.89 2.62 12.32
N PRO A 157 -13.85 2.29 13.11
CA PRO A 157 -13.47 0.91 13.34
C PRO A 157 -14.40 0.23 14.35
N PRO A 158 -14.51 -1.11 14.33
CA PRO A 158 -15.33 -1.85 15.29
C PRO A 158 -14.87 -1.66 16.74
N SER A 159 -13.59 -1.39 16.97
CA SER A 159 -13.03 -1.08 18.29
C SER A 159 -13.59 0.21 18.91
N ALA A 160 -14.06 1.15 18.09
CA ALA A 160 -14.70 2.38 18.55
C ALA A 160 -16.16 2.16 19.03
N GLY A 161 -16.70 0.94 18.90
CA GLY A 161 -18.09 0.62 19.19
C GLY A 161 -19.09 1.33 18.28
N GLY A 162 -20.38 1.06 18.50
CA GLY A 162 -21.45 1.59 17.66
C GLY A 162 -21.50 0.95 16.27
N GLU A 163 -21.97 1.73 15.28
CA GLU A 163 -22.06 1.28 13.89
C GLU A 163 -20.68 1.29 13.22
N VAL A 164 -20.26 0.16 12.66
CA VAL A 164 -19.01 0.07 11.90
C VAL A 164 -19.15 0.84 10.60
N GLY A 165 -18.13 1.64 10.28
CA GLY A 165 -18.12 2.45 9.07
C GLY A 165 -18.15 1.60 7.79
N GLU A 166 -18.97 2.02 6.83
CA GLU A 166 -19.07 1.36 5.52
C GLU A 166 -17.69 1.27 4.83
N TYR A 167 -16.90 2.34 4.90
CA TYR A 167 -15.59 2.43 4.25
C TYR A 167 -14.49 1.71 5.02
N TYR A 168 -14.66 1.48 6.32
CA TYR A 168 -13.83 0.52 7.06
C TYR A 168 -14.02 -0.89 6.50
N THR A 169 -15.28 -1.32 6.35
CA THR A 169 -15.59 -2.66 5.82
C THR A 169 -15.14 -2.79 4.36
N LYS A 170 -15.37 -1.76 3.56
CA LYS A 170 -14.96 -1.72 2.14
C LYS A 170 -13.45 -1.76 1.96
N MET A 171 -12.68 -1.02 2.77
CA MET A 171 -11.22 -1.07 2.78
C MET A 171 -10.73 -2.50 3.00
N ASN A 172 -11.23 -3.18 4.03
CA ASN A 172 -10.86 -4.57 4.31
C ASN A 172 -11.24 -5.52 3.17
N ALA A 173 -12.41 -5.33 2.56
CA ALA A 173 -12.85 -6.12 1.43
C ALA A 173 -11.95 -5.93 0.20
N GLU A 174 -11.57 -4.70 -0.13
CA GLU A 174 -10.68 -4.40 -1.26
C GLU A 174 -9.24 -4.88 -1.01
N VAL A 175 -8.75 -4.80 0.22
CA VAL A 175 -7.46 -5.41 0.60
C VAL A 175 -7.51 -6.91 0.41
N LYS A 176 -8.52 -7.59 0.96
CA LYS A 176 -8.67 -9.03 0.81
C LYS A 176 -8.79 -9.44 -0.66
N GLU A 177 -9.63 -8.77 -1.43
CA GLU A 177 -9.80 -9.02 -2.85
C GLU A 177 -8.48 -8.90 -3.61
N THR A 178 -7.67 -7.90 -3.28
CA THR A 178 -6.36 -7.70 -3.92
C THR A 178 -5.42 -8.85 -3.60
N LEU A 179 -5.33 -9.25 -2.33
CA LEU A 179 -4.48 -10.36 -1.89
C LEU A 179 -4.91 -11.68 -2.54
N ASP A 180 -6.22 -11.96 -2.63
CA ASP A 180 -6.75 -13.15 -3.27
C ASP A 180 -6.45 -13.19 -4.79
N ASN A 181 -6.29 -12.02 -5.43
CA ASN A 181 -6.13 -11.90 -6.88
C ASN A 181 -4.69 -11.56 -7.33
N ILE A 182 -3.68 -11.59 -6.45
CA ILE A 182 -2.30 -11.19 -6.82
C ILE A 182 -1.82 -11.89 -8.10
N ALA A 183 -1.99 -13.21 -8.22
CA ALA A 183 -1.54 -13.96 -9.39
C ALA A 183 -2.26 -13.56 -10.69
N THR A 184 -3.54 -13.16 -10.59
CA THR A 184 -4.37 -12.74 -11.73
C THR A 184 -4.08 -11.29 -12.12
N ASP A 185 -3.91 -10.42 -11.12
CA ASP A 185 -3.71 -8.99 -11.31
C ASP A 185 -2.26 -8.66 -11.66
N PHE A 186 -1.31 -9.43 -11.12
CA PHE A 186 0.13 -9.25 -11.24
C PHE A 186 0.82 -10.60 -11.49
N PRO A 187 0.80 -11.14 -12.72
CA PRO A 187 1.40 -12.44 -13.02
C PRO A 187 2.87 -12.58 -12.62
N ALA A 188 3.65 -11.48 -12.61
CA ALA A 188 5.04 -11.44 -12.15
C ALA A 188 5.22 -11.76 -10.65
N LEU A 189 4.15 -11.63 -9.87
CA LEU A 189 4.11 -11.90 -8.43
C LEU A 189 3.49 -13.28 -8.10
N ALA A 190 3.04 -14.03 -9.11
CA ALA A 190 2.33 -15.28 -8.90
C ALA A 190 3.20 -16.31 -8.15
N GLY A 191 2.62 -16.92 -7.11
CA GLY A 191 3.27 -17.96 -6.32
C GLY A 191 4.33 -17.48 -5.33
N ARG A 192 4.63 -16.18 -5.29
CA ARG A 192 5.55 -15.59 -4.31
C ARG A 192 4.88 -15.54 -2.91
N PRO A 193 5.65 -15.69 -1.82
CA PRO A 193 5.16 -15.38 -0.48
C PRO A 193 4.83 -13.88 -0.37
N VAL A 194 3.85 -13.56 0.48
CA VAL A 194 3.32 -12.20 0.63
C VAL A 194 3.33 -11.81 2.10
N GLU A 195 3.79 -10.60 2.41
CA GLU A 195 3.78 -10.02 3.74
C GLU A 195 3.13 -8.64 3.71
N ILE A 196 2.19 -8.36 4.63
CA ILE A 196 1.73 -6.99 4.86
C ILE A 196 2.79 -6.26 5.69
N ALA A 197 3.59 -5.46 5.01
CA ALA A 197 4.77 -4.78 5.56
C ALA A 197 4.44 -3.38 6.11
N GLY A 198 3.28 -2.80 5.79
CA GLY A 198 2.89 -1.51 6.34
C GLY A 198 1.48 -1.04 6.02
N PHE A 199 1.03 -0.08 6.82
CA PHE A 199 -0.24 0.63 6.66
C PHE A 199 0.02 2.14 6.75
N ILE A 200 -0.38 2.86 5.71
CA ILE A 200 -0.18 4.31 5.58
C ILE A 200 -1.55 4.96 5.55
N TRP A 201 -1.83 5.75 6.58
CA TRP A 201 -3.10 6.44 6.77
C TRP A 201 -2.95 7.94 6.48
N PHE A 202 -3.77 8.47 5.57
CA PHE A 202 -3.84 9.91 5.33
C PHE A 202 -5.28 10.43 5.29
N GLN A 203 -5.75 10.87 6.44
CA GLN A 203 -7.10 11.35 6.69
C GLN A 203 -7.05 12.43 7.80
N GLY A 204 -8.12 13.20 7.99
CA GLY A 204 -8.29 14.05 9.18
C GLY A 204 -9.09 15.32 8.94
N TRP A 205 -9.06 15.85 7.72
CA TRP A 205 -9.69 17.15 7.39
C TRP A 205 -11.17 17.20 7.75
N ASN A 206 -11.95 16.18 7.42
CA ASN A 206 -13.40 16.21 7.61
C ASN A 206 -13.81 16.12 9.08
N ASP A 207 -13.01 15.46 9.92
CA ASP A 207 -13.27 15.29 11.35
C ASP A 207 -12.98 16.59 12.12
N MET A 208 -12.10 17.45 11.60
CA MET A 208 -11.75 18.73 12.24
C MET A 208 -12.93 19.72 12.36
N PHE A 209 -13.96 19.60 11.51
CA PHE A 209 -15.07 20.56 11.46
C PHE A 209 -16.30 20.13 12.28
N ASN A 210 -16.28 18.94 12.87
CA ASN A 210 -17.33 18.47 13.76
C ASN A 210 -16.73 18.26 15.15
N LYS A 211 -17.35 18.83 16.18
CA LYS A 211 -16.79 18.84 17.53
C LYS A 211 -16.66 17.43 18.10
N GLU A 212 -17.69 16.61 17.92
CA GLU A 212 -17.71 15.22 18.40
C GLU A 212 -16.66 14.38 17.67
N ALA A 213 -16.56 14.53 16.34
CA ALA A 213 -15.57 13.86 15.52
C ALA A 213 -14.13 14.23 15.90
N LEU A 214 -13.90 15.51 16.21
CA LEU A 214 -12.59 16.00 16.66
C LEU A 214 -12.23 15.43 18.04
N GLU A 215 -13.18 15.41 18.98
CA GLU A 215 -12.97 14.90 20.35
C GLU A 215 -12.71 13.38 20.37
N GLU A 216 -13.35 12.62 19.47
CA GLU A 216 -13.15 11.16 19.39
C GLU A 216 -12.01 10.72 18.46
N TYR A 217 -11.39 11.65 17.72
CA TYR A 217 -10.48 11.29 16.63
C TYR A 217 -9.32 10.41 17.09
N GLU A 218 -8.63 10.85 18.16
CA GLU A 218 -7.49 10.13 18.74
C GLU A 218 -7.91 8.79 19.34
N THR A 219 -9.02 8.75 20.08
CA THR A 219 -9.46 7.52 20.76
C THR A 219 -9.95 6.46 19.79
N ASN A 220 -10.47 6.86 18.64
CA ASN A 220 -10.90 5.94 17.61
C ASN A 220 -9.71 5.40 16.79
N LEU A 221 -8.55 6.07 16.78
CA LEU A 221 -7.37 5.73 15.96
C LEU A 221 -6.45 4.73 16.68
N VAL A 222 -6.97 3.53 16.95
CA VAL A 222 -6.31 2.44 17.70
C VAL A 222 -6.03 1.19 16.87
#